data_AF-X1TRT5-F1
#
_entry.id   AF-X1TRT5-F1
#
_cell.length_a   1.000
_cell.length_b   1.000
_cell.length_c   1.000
_cell.angle_alpha   90.00
_cell.angle_beta   90.00
_cell.angle_gamma   90.00
#
_symmetry.space_group_name_H-M   'P 1'
#
loop_
_entity.id
_entity.type
_entity.pdbx_description
1 polymer ?
#
loop_
_entity_poly.entity_id
_entity_poly.type
_entity_poly.pdbx_seq_one_letter_code
_entity_poly.pdbx_strand_id
1 'polypeptide(L)'
;MSLVGPRPYLLREFKKMGGYRKTILKTLPGMAGLWQVSGKNELTFEDRLRLEEYYVRNWSLWLDFVILVKTVRVVWRGEGV
;
A
#
# COMPACT_ATOMS: atom_id res chain seq x y z
N MET A 1 8.37 -12.50 1.86
CA MET A 1 7.02 -11.90 1.76
C MET A 1 6.77 -11.13 3.05
N SER A 2 6.28 -9.90 2.98
CA SER A 2 5.99 -9.09 4.17
C SER A 2 4.54 -9.24 4.62
N LEU A 3 4.23 -9.02 5.89
CA LEU A 3 2.84 -8.96 6.37
C LEU A 3 2.17 -7.66 5.88
N VAL A 4 2.90 -6.54 5.97
CA VAL A 4 2.51 -5.22 5.51
C VAL A 4 3.50 -4.72 4.46
N GLY A 5 3.00 -4.27 3.32
CA GLY A 5 3.84 -3.86 2.20
C GLY A 5 3.06 -3.37 0.99
N PRO A 6 3.76 -2.82 0.00
CA PRO A 6 3.15 -2.40 -1.26
C PRO A 6 2.56 -3.59 -2.02
N ARG A 7 1.58 -3.30 -2.88
CA ARG A 7 0.92 -4.32 -3.70
C ARG A 7 1.88 -4.91 -4.74
N PRO A 8 1.76 -6.19 -5.11
CA PRO A 8 2.38 -6.69 -6.32
C PRO A 8 1.74 -6.04 -7.56
N TYR A 9 2.52 -5.27 -8.31
CA TYR A 9 2.08 -4.63 -9.54
C TYR A 9 2.32 -5.49 -10.77
N LEU A 10 1.51 -5.27 -11.82
CA LEU A 10 1.68 -5.91 -13.11
C LEU A 10 2.77 -5.21 -13.91
N LEU A 11 3.56 -5.96 -14.69
CA LEU A 11 4.63 -5.44 -15.57
C LEU A 11 4.21 -4.24 -16.45
N ARG A 12 2.94 -4.17 -16.85
CA ARG A 12 2.38 -3.06 -17.64
C ARG A 12 2.25 -1.76 -16.82
N GLU A 13 2.00 -1.87 -15.52
CA GLU A 13 1.89 -0.75 -14.58
C GLU A 13 3.26 -0.20 -14.19
N PHE A 14 4.33 -1.01 -14.27
CA PHE A 14 5.71 -0.54 -14.02
C PHE A 14 6.11 0.62 -14.94
N LYS A 15 5.62 0.65 -16.19
CA LYS A 15 5.87 1.78 -17.10
C LYS A 15 5.18 3.07 -16.62
N LYS A 16 4.03 2.95 -15.94
CA LYS A 16 3.25 4.08 -15.42
C LYS A 16 3.75 4.60 -14.07
N MET A 17 4.50 3.78 -13.32
CA MET A 17 5.07 4.18 -12.03
C MET A 17 6.18 5.23 -12.11
N GLY A 18 6.88 5.32 -13.25
CA GLY A 18 7.99 6.24 -13.41
C GLY A 18 9.02 6.13 -12.27
N GLY A 19 9.25 7.25 -11.56
CA GLY A 19 10.24 7.38 -10.49
C GLY A 19 9.90 6.62 -9.19
N TYR A 20 8.62 6.46 -8.86
CA TYR A 20 8.16 5.79 -7.63
C TYR A 20 8.60 4.32 -7.55
N ARG A 21 8.80 3.69 -8.72
CA ARG A 21 9.27 2.31 -8.86
C ARG A 21 10.54 2.04 -8.04
N LYS A 22 11.52 2.95 -8.07
CA LYS A 22 12.80 2.74 -7.38
C LYS A 22 12.66 2.70 -5.87
N THR A 23 11.67 3.39 -5.33
CA THR A 23 11.38 3.41 -3.89
C THR A 23 10.56 2.18 -3.52
N ILE A 24 9.46 1.92 -4.22
CA ILE A 24 8.52 0.83 -3.92
C ILE A 24 9.18 -0.56 -4.03
N LEU A 25 10.05 -0.76 -5.03
CA LEU A 25 10.74 -2.05 -5.23
C LEU A 25 11.83 -2.36 -4.21
N LYS A 26 12.18 -1.43 -3.31
CA LYS A 26 13.12 -1.72 -2.21
C LYS A 26 12.51 -2.59 -1.12
N THR A 27 11.18 -2.65 -1.07
CA THR A 27 10.44 -3.41 -0.07
C THR A 27 9.76 -4.61 -0.69
N LEU A 28 9.63 -5.67 0.11
CA LEU A 28 8.90 -6.86 -0.30
C LEU A 28 7.40 -6.57 -0.33
N PRO A 29 6.66 -7.11 -1.32
CA PRO A 29 5.21 -6.98 -1.34
C PRO A 29 4.59 -7.65 -0.12
N GLY A 30 3.49 -7.07 0.37
CA GLY A 30 2.79 -7.52 1.56
C GLY A 30 1.32 -7.83 1.34
N MET A 31 0.71 -8.54 2.30
CA MET A 31 -0.71 -8.89 2.26
C MET A 31 -1.62 -7.70 2.53
N ALA A 32 -1.19 -6.77 3.40
CA ALA A 32 -1.89 -5.52 3.67
C ALA A 32 -1.03 -4.32 3.23
N GLY A 33 -1.67 -3.26 2.74
CA GLY A 33 -0.97 -2.05 2.30
C GLY A 33 -1.70 -0.78 2.73
N LEU A 34 -0.95 0.32 2.87
CA LEU A 34 -1.51 1.62 3.28
C LEU A 34 -2.63 2.09 2.32
N TRP A 35 -2.50 1.82 1.02
CA TRP A 35 -3.52 2.15 0.03
C TRP A 35 -4.85 1.40 0.27
N GLN A 36 -4.80 0.20 0.88
CA GLN A 36 -5.98 -0.63 1.15
C GLN A 36 -6.87 -0.02 2.25
N VAL A 37 -6.28 0.76 3.16
CA VAL A 37 -6.96 1.36 4.31
C VAL A 37 -7.25 2.85 4.16
N SER A 38 -6.74 3.49 3.10
CA SER A 38 -6.80 4.95 2.90
C SER A 38 -7.81 5.43 1.86
N GLY A 39 -8.71 4.57 1.37
CA GLY A 39 -9.83 5.02 0.52
C GLY A 39 -10.01 4.36 -0.84
N LYS A 40 -9.35 3.21 -1.11
CA LYS A 40 -9.50 2.29 -2.28
C LYS A 40 -10.13 2.90 -3.55
N ASN A 41 -11.45 3.10 -3.58
CA ASN A 41 -12.23 3.53 -4.75
C ASN A 41 -12.11 5.01 -5.12
N GLU A 42 -11.74 5.89 -4.20
CA GLU A 42 -11.61 7.34 -4.48
C GLU A 42 -10.20 7.75 -4.92
N LEU A 43 -9.21 6.85 -4.80
CA LEU A 43 -7.81 7.17 -5.06
C LEU A 43 -7.42 6.88 -6.52
N THR A 44 -6.87 7.90 -7.19
CA THR A 44 -6.23 7.75 -8.51
C THR A 44 -4.99 6.85 -8.42
N PHE A 45 -4.57 6.27 -9.54
CA PHE A 45 -3.35 5.45 -9.61
C PHE A 45 -2.11 6.20 -9.05
N GLU A 46 -1.97 7.49 -9.34
CA GLU A 46 -0.85 8.28 -8.83
C GLU A 46 -0.92 8.49 -7.31
N ASP A 47 -2.10 8.76 -6.75
CA ASP A 47 -2.28 8.90 -5.30
C ASP A 47 -1.95 7.61 -4.56
N ARG A 48 -2.29 6.46 -5.15
CA ARG A 48 -1.90 5.14 -4.62
C ARG A 48 -0.38 4.98 -4.58
N LEU A 49 0.32 5.37 -5.65
CA LEU A 49 1.79 5.32 -5.69
C LEU A 49 2.42 6.25 -4.65
N ARG A 50 1.85 7.44 -4.43
CA ARG A 50 2.30 8.36 -3.38
C ARG A 50 2.14 7.76 -1.98
N LEU A 51 1.02 7.10 -1.71
CA LEU A 51 0.80 6.42 -0.43
C LEU A 51 1.80 5.29 -0.20
N GLU A 52 2.08 4.50 -1.23
CA GLU A 52 3.08 3.43 -1.12
C GLU A 52 4.50 3.96 -0.98
N GLU A 53 4.87 4.99 -1.74
CA GLU A 53 6.17 5.65 -1.54
C GLU A 53 6.29 6.22 -0.12
N TYR A 54 5.23 6.87 0.37
CA TYR A 54 5.18 7.40 1.73
C TYR A 54 5.36 6.29 2.77
N TYR A 55 4.69 5.15 2.59
CA TYR A 55 4.85 3.99 3.46
C TYR A 55 6.29 3.49 3.48
N VAL A 56 6.92 3.33 2.31
CA VAL A 56 8.31 2.86 2.22
C VAL A 56 9.29 3.88 2.83
N ARG A 57 9.06 5.18 2.61
CA ARG A 57 9.91 6.24 3.17
C ARG A 57 9.79 6.38 4.69
N ASN A 58 8.60 6.19 5.24
CA ASN A 58 8.29 6.35 6.66
C ASN A 58 8.08 5.01 7.37
N TRP A 59 8.69 3.95 6.82
CA TRP A 59 8.48 2.60 7.32
C TRP A 59 8.91 2.51 8.80
N SER A 60 7.99 2.03 9.62
CA SER A 60 8.19 1.82 11.05
C SER A 60 7.22 0.74 11.54
N LEU A 61 7.63 -0.02 12.57
CA LEU A 61 6.77 -1.04 13.18
C LEU A 61 5.44 -0.46 13.69
N TRP A 62 5.45 0.82 14.10
CA TRP A 62 4.23 1.52 14.50
C TRP A 62 3.26 1.72 13.32
N LEU A 63 3.77 2.13 12.16
CA LEU A 63 2.95 2.30 10.97
C LEU A 63 2.31 0.97 10.53
N ASP A 64 3.05 -0.12 10.61
CA ASP A 64 2.56 -1.47 10.32
C ASP A 64 1.43 -1.85 11.27
N PHE A 65 1.57 -1.57 12.57
CA PHE A 65 0.51 -1.79 13.56
C PHE A 65 -0.75 -0.96 13.25
N VAL A 66 -0.60 0.32 12.89
CA VAL A 66 -1.73 1.17 12.50
C VAL A 66 -2.44 0.61 11.25
N ILE A 67 -1.68 0.15 10.26
CA ILE A 67 -2.25 -0.44 9.03
C ILE A 67 -3.00 -1.72 9.36
N LEU A 68 -2.48 -2.57 10.25
CA LEU A 68 -3.16 -3.79 10.68
C LEU A 68 -4.48 -3.48 11.40
N VAL A 69 -4.47 -2.55 12.37
CA VAL A 69 -5.69 -2.15 13.09
C VAL A 69 -6.72 -1.55 12.14
N LYS A 70 -6.30 -0.69 11.21
CA LYS A 70 -7.20 -0.15 10.18
C LYS A 70 -7.73 -1.24 9.27
N THR A 71 -6.90 -2.23 8.91
CA THR A 71 -7.32 -3.38 8.09
C THR A 71 -8.40 -4.18 8.80
N VAL A 72 -8.22 -4.49 10.10
CA VAL A 72 -9.24 -5.17 10.92
C VAL A 72 -10.53 -4.37 10.97
N ARG A 73 -10.45 -3.04 11.14
CA ARG A 73 -11.63 -2.16 11.15
C ARG A 73 -12.38 -2.16 9.81
N VAL A 74 -11.67 -2.15 8.68
CA VAL A 74 -12.28 -2.19 7.34
C VAL A 74 -12.98 -3.54 7.11
N VAL A 75 -12.34 -4.64 7.48
CA VAL A 75 -12.94 -5.99 7.39
C VAL A 75 -14.18 -6.08 8.27
N TRP A 76 -14.13 -5.53 9.49
CA TRP A 76 -15.24 -5.60 10.43
C TRP A 76 -16.43 -4.71 10.03
N ARG A 77 -16.18 -3.60 9.33
CA ARG A 77 -17.23 -2.76 8.74
C ARG A 77 -17.90 -3.34 7.51
N GLY A 78 -17.38 -4.44 6.95
CA GLY A 78 -17.93 -5.02 5.72
C GLY A 78 -17.70 -4.17 4.47
N GLU A 79 -17.00 -3.03 4.56
CA GLU A 79 -16.57 -2.20 3.42
C GLU A 79 -15.45 -2.88 2.59
N GLY A 80 -15.19 -4.16 2.86
CA GLY A 80 -14.18 -4.99 2.21
C GLY A 80 -14.69 -5.78 1.01
N VAL A 81 -15.99 -5.75 0.70
CA VAL A 81 -16.62 -6.46 -0.43
C VAL A 81 -17.27 -5.48 -1.39
#